data_AF-K2NFS1-F1
#
_entry.id   AF-K2NFS1-F1
#
_cell.length_a   1.000
_cell.length_b   1.000
_cell.length_c   1.000
_cell.angle_alpha   90.00
_cell.angle_beta   90.00
_cell.angle_gamma   90.00
#
_symmetry.space_group_name_H-M   'P 1'
#
loop_
_entity.id
_entity.type
_entity.pdbx_description
1 polymer ?
#
loop_
_entity_poly.entity_id
_entity_poly.type
_entity_poly.pdbx_seq_one_letter_code
_entity_poly.pdbx_strand_id
1 'polypeptide(L)'
;MLNVEGAVRFLLDRSESQCCCPRSLLHFVTLTGMKEEEEQSKERDMTTSLEARLASLAVRFQEVERSIAKLRHTLHGTPNASSAAAATVTPTAAAKYRDPSDLQELQPCARDTPEVAALRKWCLKHGLFSARFRWVPSDYYQQSLQWRRDILEAPSIYHLCKSIVLENTHCTHTDCSHRENSRYYIAVFPYTERFDDRLIMRFVMNMNKGMGKKKFNFRLADPQKALQLTGFGHGAVAPLGTTEEIPVIISDRIAQLSPPLFWMGGGHVGCKMCVDVAEFLQVIRPFVASFTSPLPVEELELLVD
;
A
#
# COMPACT_ATOMS: atom_id res chain seq x y z
N MET A 1 -31.44 22.60 31.69
CA MET A 1 -32.85 22.16 31.61
C MET A 1 -33.62 23.19 30.83
N LEU A 2 -34.08 22.86 29.62
CA LEU A 2 -35.27 23.44 28.99
C LEU A 2 -35.77 22.40 27.99
N ASN A 3 -37.04 22.04 28.17
CA ASN A 3 -37.70 20.85 27.67
C ASN A 3 -38.49 21.18 26.40
N VAL A 4 -38.69 20.15 25.58
CA VAL A 4 -39.29 20.15 24.26
C VAL A 4 -40.81 20.09 24.37
N GLU A 5 -41.55 20.95 23.66
CA GLU A 5 -42.97 20.74 23.32
C GLU A 5 -43.36 21.57 22.09
N GLY A 6 -43.89 20.91 21.07
CA GLY A 6 -44.34 21.51 19.80
C GLY A 6 -45.51 20.70 19.24
N ALA A 7 -46.71 21.19 19.51
CA ALA A 7 -48.00 20.54 19.40
C ALA A 7 -48.46 20.21 17.96
N VAL A 8 -49.20 19.10 17.86
CA VAL A 8 -50.00 18.67 16.70
C VAL A 8 -51.46 19.12 16.90
N ARG A 9 -51.97 19.93 15.96
CA ARG A 9 -53.39 20.24 15.65
C ARG A 9 -53.36 20.94 14.30
N PHE A 10 -54.24 20.76 13.33
CA PHE A 10 -55.62 20.30 13.25
C PHE A 10 -55.85 20.05 11.75
N LEU A 11 -56.68 19.08 11.36
CA LEU A 11 -57.73 19.23 10.33
C LEU A 11 -58.42 17.88 10.14
N LEU A 12 -59.61 17.77 10.71
CA LEU A 12 -60.66 16.84 10.29
C LEU A 12 -61.65 17.65 9.47
N ASP A 13 -62.09 17.15 8.32
CA ASP A 13 -63.52 17.20 8.01
C ASP A 13 -63.93 16.10 7.01
N ARG A 14 -65.10 15.50 7.33
CA ARG A 14 -66.06 14.74 6.50
C ARG A 14 -65.59 13.51 5.70
N SER A 15 -66.34 12.43 5.55
CA SER A 15 -67.66 12.00 6.03
C SER A 15 -67.89 10.55 5.56
N GLU A 16 -68.79 9.85 6.24
CA GLU A 16 -69.64 8.77 5.72
C GLU A 16 -69.08 7.33 5.53
N SER A 17 -69.58 6.46 6.42
CA SER A 17 -70.43 5.30 6.09
C SER A 17 -69.82 3.89 5.93
N GLN A 18 -70.42 2.97 6.70
CA GLN A 18 -70.69 1.53 6.46
C GLN A 18 -69.72 0.43 6.97
N CYS A 19 -70.18 -0.21 8.05
CA CYS A 19 -70.36 -1.65 8.31
C CYS A 19 -69.33 -2.73 7.89
N CYS A 20 -68.93 -3.52 8.91
CA CYS A 20 -68.69 -4.98 8.97
C CYS A 20 -67.54 -5.64 8.17
N CYS A 21 -66.47 -6.11 8.87
CA CYS A 21 -66.15 -7.54 9.10
C CYS A 21 -64.82 -7.70 9.90
N PRO A 22 -64.65 -8.67 10.84
CA PRO A 22 -63.42 -8.86 11.60
C PRO A 22 -62.48 -9.81 10.84
N ARG A 23 -61.49 -9.29 10.12
CA ARG A 23 -60.46 -10.15 9.49
C ARG A 23 -59.05 -9.57 9.39
N SER A 24 -58.80 -8.37 9.94
CA SER A 24 -57.52 -7.68 9.78
C SER A 24 -56.49 -7.94 10.90
N LEU A 25 -56.87 -8.48 12.06
CA LEU A 25 -55.91 -8.73 13.14
C LEU A 25 -55.08 -10.01 12.97
N LEU A 26 -55.56 -11.02 12.23
CA LEU A 26 -54.81 -12.27 12.06
C LEU A 26 -53.70 -12.18 11.00
N HIS A 27 -53.78 -11.22 10.06
CA HIS A 27 -52.80 -11.06 8.99
C HIS A 27 -51.62 -10.15 9.38
N PHE A 28 -51.81 -9.29 10.39
CA PHE A 28 -50.75 -8.39 10.85
C PHE A 28 -49.76 -9.10 11.77
N VAL A 29 -50.25 -10.02 12.62
CA VAL A 29 -49.43 -10.79 13.57
C VAL A 29 -48.53 -11.82 12.86
N THR A 30 -48.97 -12.40 11.74
CA THR A 30 -48.17 -13.35 10.96
C THR A 30 -47.03 -12.68 10.17
N LEU A 31 -47.24 -11.47 9.64
CA LEU A 31 -46.21 -10.74 8.90
C LEU A 31 -45.11 -10.15 9.80
N THR A 32 -45.43 -9.78 11.04
CA THR A 32 -44.41 -9.33 12.01
C THR A 32 -43.56 -10.49 12.54
N GLY A 33 -44.17 -11.66 12.80
CA GLY A 33 -43.44 -12.84 13.26
C GLY A 33 -42.46 -13.39 12.21
N MET A 34 -42.84 -13.37 10.92
CA MET A 34 -41.95 -13.83 9.84
C MET A 34 -40.72 -12.92 9.64
N LYS A 35 -40.84 -11.60 9.89
CA LYS A 35 -39.71 -10.67 9.81
C LYS A 35 -38.75 -10.85 10.98
N GLU A 36 -39.25 -11.04 12.19
CA GLU A 36 -38.43 -11.29 13.37
C GLU A 36 -37.66 -12.63 13.29
N GLU A 37 -38.29 -13.68 12.73
CA GLU A 37 -37.62 -14.97 12.51
C GLU A 37 -36.52 -14.89 11.44
N GLU A 38 -36.73 -14.12 10.36
CA GLU A 38 -35.73 -13.93 9.30
C GLU A 38 -34.52 -13.10 9.78
N GLU A 39 -34.76 -12.08 10.61
CA GLU A 39 -33.71 -11.24 11.18
C GLU A 39 -32.89 -12.01 12.22
N GLN A 40 -33.54 -12.79 13.09
CA GLN A 40 -32.85 -13.71 14.01
C GLN A 40 -32.11 -14.85 13.30
N SER A 41 -32.58 -15.27 12.11
CA SER A 41 -31.86 -16.26 11.30
C SER A 41 -30.59 -15.69 10.70
N LYS A 42 -30.64 -14.44 10.19
CA LYS A 42 -29.47 -13.74 9.63
C LYS A 42 -28.42 -13.40 10.69
N GLU A 43 -28.86 -12.99 11.88
CA GLU A 43 -27.97 -12.70 13.00
C GLU A 43 -27.27 -13.96 13.52
N ARG A 44 -27.99 -15.09 13.58
CA ARG A 44 -27.40 -16.39 13.92
C ARG A 44 -26.38 -16.86 12.88
N ASP A 45 -26.71 -16.75 11.59
CA ASP A 45 -25.83 -17.16 10.48
C ASP A 45 -24.53 -16.34 10.43
N MET A 46 -24.64 -15.01 10.66
CA MET A 46 -23.49 -14.12 10.74
C MET A 46 -22.61 -14.40 11.98
N THR A 47 -23.22 -14.72 13.12
CA THR A 47 -22.50 -15.12 14.34
C THR A 47 -21.74 -16.43 14.12
N THR A 48 -22.37 -17.43 13.51
CA THR A 48 -21.72 -18.71 13.17
C THR A 48 -20.58 -18.54 12.16
N SER A 49 -20.73 -17.62 11.20
CA SER A 49 -19.67 -17.27 10.24
C SER A 49 -18.47 -16.61 10.92
N LEU A 50 -18.71 -15.70 11.87
CA LEU A 50 -17.65 -15.06 12.65
C LEU A 50 -16.92 -16.05 13.56
N GLU A 51 -17.65 -16.95 14.22
CA GLU A 51 -17.07 -18.01 15.05
C GLU A 51 -16.19 -18.96 14.23
N ALA A 52 -16.63 -19.34 13.02
CA ALA A 52 -15.83 -20.16 12.10
C ALA A 52 -14.54 -19.44 11.65
N ARG A 53 -14.61 -18.12 11.37
CA ARG A 53 -13.44 -17.30 11.03
C ARG A 53 -12.46 -17.18 12.19
N LEU A 54 -12.97 -16.98 13.42
CA LEU A 54 -12.14 -16.92 14.63
C LEU A 54 -11.48 -18.27 14.93
N ALA A 55 -12.20 -19.38 14.78
CA ALA A 55 -11.65 -20.72 14.93
C ALA A 55 -10.53 -20.99 13.91
N SER A 56 -10.75 -20.63 12.64
CA SER A 56 -9.74 -20.75 11.58
C SER A 56 -8.50 -19.89 11.85
N LEU A 57 -8.69 -18.66 12.36
CA LEU A 57 -7.59 -17.79 12.80
C LEU A 57 -6.80 -18.42 13.95
N ALA A 58 -7.49 -18.95 14.98
CA ALA A 58 -6.84 -19.58 16.13
C ALA A 58 -5.99 -20.79 15.71
N VAL A 59 -6.48 -21.63 14.79
CA VAL A 59 -5.72 -22.77 14.25
C VAL A 59 -4.45 -22.30 13.53
N ARG A 60 -4.55 -21.27 12.68
CA ARG A 60 -3.38 -20.71 11.99
C ARG A 60 -2.37 -20.11 12.97
N PHE A 61 -2.82 -19.41 14.01
CA PHE A 61 -1.94 -18.88 15.04
C PHE A 61 -1.17 -19.99 15.76
N GLN A 62 -1.83 -21.08 16.14
CA GLN A 62 -1.18 -22.22 16.79
C GLN A 62 -0.13 -22.89 15.87
N GLU A 63 -0.36 -22.93 14.56
CA GLU A 63 0.59 -23.50 13.61
C GLU A 63 1.83 -22.62 13.44
N VAL A 64 1.66 -21.30 13.44
CA VAL A 64 2.75 -20.32 13.46
C VAL A 64 3.57 -20.46 14.74
N GLU A 65 2.92 -20.57 15.91
CA GLU A 65 3.62 -20.76 17.19
C GLU A 65 4.44 -22.05 17.21
N ARG A 66 3.89 -23.17 16.71
CA ARG A 66 4.63 -24.43 16.58
C ARG A 66 5.84 -24.29 15.67
N SER A 67 5.69 -23.57 14.55
CA SER A 67 6.78 -23.34 13.60
C SER A 67 7.91 -22.50 14.22
N ILE A 68 7.56 -21.46 14.98
CA ILE A 68 8.53 -20.63 15.72
C ILE A 68 9.25 -21.47 16.79
N ALA A 69 8.53 -22.32 17.53
CA ALA A 69 9.13 -23.19 18.54
C ALA A 69 10.12 -24.18 17.91
N LYS A 70 9.78 -24.77 16.76
CA LYS A 70 10.66 -25.66 16.02
C LYS A 70 11.93 -24.93 15.54
N LEU A 71 11.79 -23.73 14.99
CA LEU A 71 12.94 -22.91 14.57
C LEU A 71 13.84 -22.54 15.74
N ARG A 72 13.27 -22.17 16.89
CA ARG A 72 14.04 -21.89 18.12
C ARG A 72 14.81 -23.12 18.60
N HIS A 73 14.20 -24.30 18.56
CA HIS A 73 14.88 -25.55 18.90
C HIS A 73 16.02 -25.88 17.93
N THR A 74 15.83 -25.67 16.63
CA THR A 74 16.90 -25.84 15.64
C THR A 74 18.05 -24.85 15.88
N LEU A 75 17.75 -23.63 16.34
CA LEU A 75 18.77 -22.62 16.65
C LEU A 75 19.54 -22.88 17.95
N HIS A 76 18.93 -23.56 18.93
CA HIS A 76 19.51 -23.79 20.27
C HIS A 76 19.93 -25.25 20.51
N GLY A 77 19.82 -26.13 19.50
CA GLY A 77 20.14 -27.54 19.58
C GLY A 77 21.57 -27.87 19.17
N THR A 78 22.55 -27.56 20.01
CA THR A 78 23.81 -28.34 20.19
C THR A 78 24.61 -27.80 21.37
N PRO A 79 24.76 -28.55 22.49
CA PRO A 79 25.78 -28.26 23.49
C PRO A 79 27.03 -29.17 23.34
N ASN A 80 28.19 -28.56 23.63
CA ASN A 80 29.54 -29.09 23.89
C ASN A 80 30.47 -29.32 22.67
N ALA A 81 31.74 -28.90 22.65
CA ALA A 81 32.62 -28.24 23.62
C ALA A 81 33.83 -27.58 22.93
N SER A 82 34.38 -26.55 23.57
CA SER A 82 35.78 -26.06 23.53
C SER A 82 36.42 -25.67 22.18
N SER A 83 36.50 -24.36 21.93
CA SER A 83 37.80 -23.65 21.98
C SER A 83 37.57 -22.14 22.04
N ALA A 84 38.34 -21.49 22.91
CA ALA A 84 38.40 -20.05 23.01
C ALA A 84 39.03 -19.48 21.73
N ALA A 85 38.28 -18.65 21.01
CA ALA A 85 38.83 -17.66 20.11
C ALA A 85 37.95 -16.41 20.22
N ALA A 86 38.55 -15.34 20.73
CA ALA A 86 37.97 -14.01 20.70
C ALA A 86 37.71 -13.63 19.23
N ALA A 87 36.45 -13.76 18.81
CA ALA A 87 35.99 -13.21 17.54
C ALA A 87 35.68 -11.74 17.75
N THR A 88 36.67 -10.91 17.43
CA THR A 88 36.53 -9.50 17.10
C THR A 88 35.22 -9.27 16.34
N VAL A 89 34.39 -8.38 16.87
CA VAL A 89 33.20 -7.88 16.19
C VAL A 89 33.66 -7.17 14.91
N THR A 90 33.61 -7.88 13.80
CA THR A 90 33.83 -7.30 12.47
C THR A 90 32.56 -6.54 12.08
N PRO A 91 32.65 -5.28 11.63
CA PRO A 91 31.50 -4.51 11.20
C PRO A 91 30.82 -5.17 10.00
N THR A 92 29.50 -5.08 10.00
CA THR A 92 28.57 -5.47 8.95
C THR A 92 29.11 -5.15 7.54
N ALA A 93 29.06 -6.17 6.70
CA ALA A 93 29.43 -6.24 5.29
C ALA A 93 29.60 -4.89 4.56
N ALA A 94 30.86 -4.54 4.28
CA ALA A 94 31.18 -3.73 3.10
C ALA A 94 30.60 -4.44 1.86
N ALA A 95 29.92 -3.68 1.00
CA ALA A 95 29.41 -4.16 -0.27
C ALA A 95 30.53 -4.88 -1.05
N LYS A 96 30.49 -6.21 -1.07
CA LYS A 96 31.39 -7.00 -1.91
C LYS A 96 31.08 -6.60 -3.34
N TYR A 97 32.07 -6.07 -4.05
CA TYR A 97 31.99 -5.83 -5.49
C TYR A 97 31.47 -7.10 -6.16
N ARG A 98 30.28 -7.02 -6.78
CA ARG A 98 29.71 -8.05 -7.64
C ARG A 98 29.99 -7.63 -9.08
N ASP A 99 30.53 -8.53 -9.89
CA ASP A 99 30.69 -8.26 -11.31
C ASP A 99 29.29 -8.04 -11.92
N PRO A 100 29.05 -6.95 -12.67
CA PRO A 100 27.78 -6.71 -13.34
C PRO A 100 27.31 -7.86 -14.24
N SER A 101 28.24 -8.67 -14.77
CA SER A 101 27.93 -9.86 -15.57
C SER A 101 27.34 -11.02 -14.76
N ASP A 102 27.61 -11.09 -13.44
CA ASP A 102 27.05 -12.09 -12.53
C ASP A 102 25.60 -11.80 -12.13
N LEU A 103 25.11 -10.58 -12.41
CA LEU A 103 23.76 -10.13 -12.07
C LEU A 103 22.78 -10.44 -13.22
N GLN A 104 22.59 -11.73 -13.50
CA GLN A 104 21.71 -12.19 -14.57
C GLN A 104 20.28 -11.64 -14.46
N GLU A 105 19.78 -11.44 -13.24
CA GLU A 105 18.46 -10.86 -12.97
C GLU A 105 18.30 -9.41 -13.44
N LEU A 106 19.41 -8.70 -13.66
CA LEU A 106 19.44 -7.32 -14.16
C LEU A 106 19.85 -7.22 -15.63
N GLN A 107 20.15 -8.35 -16.28
CA GLN A 107 20.37 -8.34 -17.73
C GLN A 107 19.02 -8.22 -18.46
N PRO A 108 18.93 -7.44 -19.56
CA PRO A 108 17.72 -7.40 -20.37
C PRO A 108 17.32 -8.79 -20.88
N CYS A 109 16.02 -9.05 -20.93
CA CYS A 109 15.47 -10.29 -21.47
C CYS A 109 14.60 -10.04 -22.71
N ALA A 110 14.27 -11.10 -23.46
CA ALA A 110 13.49 -11.01 -24.69
C ALA A 110 12.08 -10.40 -24.53
N ARG A 111 11.55 -10.37 -23.30
CA ARG A 111 10.24 -9.76 -22.98
C ARG A 111 10.33 -8.27 -22.67
N ASP A 112 11.53 -7.73 -22.48
CA ASP A 112 11.69 -6.35 -22.04
C ASP A 112 11.34 -5.37 -23.15
N THR A 113 10.50 -4.39 -22.83
CA THR A 113 10.36 -3.20 -23.66
C THR A 113 11.63 -2.35 -23.54
N PRO A 114 11.86 -1.38 -24.45
CA PRO A 114 13.01 -0.49 -24.37
C PRO A 114 13.14 0.21 -23.01
N GLU A 115 12.01 0.60 -22.40
CA GLU A 115 11.96 1.28 -21.11
C GLU A 115 12.39 0.35 -19.96
N VAL A 116 11.91 -0.90 -19.94
CA VAL A 116 12.30 -1.89 -18.93
C VAL A 116 13.78 -2.25 -19.07
N ALA A 117 14.26 -2.46 -20.31
CA ALA A 117 15.67 -2.75 -20.57
C ALA A 117 16.58 -1.58 -20.17
N ALA A 118 16.16 -0.33 -20.40
CA ALA A 118 16.87 0.86 -19.95
C ALA A 118 16.91 0.96 -18.43
N LEU A 119 15.79 0.67 -17.75
CA LEU A 119 15.69 0.70 -16.29
C LEU A 119 16.60 -0.35 -15.62
N ARG A 120 16.65 -1.57 -16.17
CA ARG A 120 17.59 -2.61 -15.72
C ARG A 120 19.05 -2.19 -15.83
N LYS A 121 19.43 -1.62 -16.98
CA LYS A 121 20.77 -1.05 -17.19
C LYS A 121 21.06 0.10 -16.22
N TRP A 122 20.06 0.92 -15.92
CA TRP A 122 20.16 1.98 -14.93
C TRP A 122 20.48 1.40 -13.54
N CYS A 123 19.78 0.34 -13.11
CA CYS A 123 20.06 -0.33 -11.82
C CYS A 123 21.50 -0.84 -11.74
N LEU A 124 21.98 -1.54 -12.77
CA LEU A 124 23.37 -2.01 -12.85
C LEU A 124 24.38 -0.85 -12.75
N LYS A 125 24.16 0.21 -13.51
CA LYS A 125 25.07 1.36 -13.55
C LYS A 125 25.15 2.10 -12.22
N HIS A 126 24.07 2.15 -11.45
CA HIS A 126 23.98 2.92 -10.21
C HIS A 126 24.13 2.08 -8.94
N GLY A 127 24.43 0.78 -9.07
CA GLY A 127 24.68 -0.08 -7.92
C GLY A 127 23.43 -0.53 -7.17
N LEU A 128 22.27 -0.59 -7.85
CA LEU A 128 21.02 -1.13 -7.29
C LEU A 128 20.92 -2.63 -7.61
N PHE A 129 21.78 -3.43 -6.98
CA PHE A 129 22.01 -4.83 -7.34
C PHE A 129 21.00 -5.81 -6.73
N SER A 130 20.23 -5.39 -5.72
CA SER A 130 19.11 -6.17 -5.16
C SER A 130 17.85 -6.09 -6.02
N ALA A 131 17.84 -5.25 -7.07
CA ALA A 131 16.65 -5.07 -7.89
C ALA A 131 16.29 -6.35 -8.65
N ARG A 132 15.03 -6.79 -8.51
CA ARG A 132 14.48 -7.97 -9.21
C ARG A 132 13.25 -7.57 -9.99
N PHE A 133 13.18 -7.97 -11.25
CA PHE A 133 12.06 -7.63 -12.12
C PHE A 133 11.21 -8.86 -12.40
N ARG A 134 9.88 -8.69 -12.35
CA ARG A 134 8.91 -9.75 -12.58
C ARG A 134 7.84 -9.29 -13.55
N TRP A 135 7.71 -10.04 -14.64
CA TRP A 135 6.61 -9.89 -15.59
C TRP A 135 5.36 -10.54 -15.01
N VAL A 136 4.25 -9.81 -15.02
CA VAL A 136 2.95 -10.24 -14.48
C VAL A 136 1.91 -10.37 -15.59
N PRO A 137 0.83 -11.14 -15.37
CA PRO A 137 -0.31 -11.23 -16.29
C PRO A 137 -0.94 -9.87 -16.60
N SER A 138 -1.63 -9.78 -17.75
CA SER A 138 -2.24 -8.52 -18.20
C SER A 138 -3.41 -8.05 -17.32
N ASP A 139 -4.05 -8.97 -16.62
CA ASP A 139 -5.15 -8.72 -15.69
C ASP A 139 -4.68 -8.35 -14.27
N TYR A 140 -3.36 -8.14 -14.06
CA TYR A 140 -2.77 -7.88 -12.75
C TYR A 140 -3.48 -6.77 -11.95
N TYR A 141 -3.91 -5.70 -12.60
CA TYR A 141 -4.58 -4.57 -11.94
C TYR A 141 -6.07 -4.78 -11.67
N GLN A 142 -6.66 -5.84 -12.26
CA GLN A 142 -8.03 -6.28 -12.03
C GLN A 142 -8.11 -7.29 -10.87
N GLN A 143 -6.99 -7.89 -10.49
CA GLN A 143 -6.89 -8.86 -9.40
C GLN A 143 -6.75 -8.19 -8.02
N SER A 144 -7.11 -8.92 -6.97
CA SER A 144 -6.99 -8.48 -5.57
C SER A 144 -5.53 -8.32 -5.11
N LEU A 145 -5.29 -7.57 -4.03
CA LEU A 145 -3.96 -7.37 -3.45
C LEU A 145 -3.36 -8.68 -2.94
N GLN A 146 -4.17 -9.60 -2.43
CA GLN A 146 -3.70 -10.93 -2.01
C GLN A 146 -3.17 -11.71 -3.21
N TRP A 147 -3.92 -11.74 -4.31
CA TRP A 147 -3.49 -12.39 -5.54
C TRP A 147 -2.20 -11.77 -6.07
N ARG A 148 -2.10 -10.43 -6.07
CA ARG A 148 -0.89 -9.70 -6.49
C ARG A 148 0.31 -10.02 -5.60
N ARG A 149 0.10 -10.16 -4.29
CA ARG A 149 1.13 -10.60 -3.33
C ARG A 149 1.63 -11.97 -3.73
N ASP A 150 0.73 -12.91 -3.98
CA ASP A 150 1.08 -14.31 -4.26
C ASP A 150 1.85 -14.44 -5.57
N ILE A 151 1.38 -13.82 -6.65
CA ILE A 151 2.09 -13.90 -7.93
C ILE A 151 3.43 -13.19 -7.93
N LEU A 152 3.65 -12.22 -7.04
CA LEU A 152 4.95 -11.57 -6.85
C LEU A 152 5.82 -12.24 -5.78
N GLU A 153 5.30 -13.23 -5.06
CA GLU A 153 5.94 -13.81 -3.88
C GLU A 153 6.33 -12.72 -2.86
N ALA A 154 5.48 -11.70 -2.74
CA ALA A 154 5.68 -10.65 -1.75
C ALA A 154 5.38 -11.19 -0.34
N PRO A 155 6.14 -10.79 0.69
CA PRO A 155 5.92 -11.28 2.06
C PRO A 155 4.54 -10.92 2.62
N SER A 156 3.99 -9.77 2.22
CA SER A 156 2.63 -9.35 2.57
C SER A 156 2.13 -8.28 1.59
N ILE A 157 0.84 -7.96 1.65
CA ILE A 157 0.24 -6.88 0.86
C ILE A 157 0.86 -5.50 1.18
N TYR A 158 1.44 -5.33 2.37
CA TYR A 158 2.13 -4.09 2.76
C TYR A 158 3.45 -3.86 2.00
N HIS A 159 4.00 -4.91 1.39
CA HIS A 159 5.19 -4.82 0.54
C HIS A 159 4.84 -4.41 -0.90
N LEU A 160 3.56 -4.35 -1.26
CA LEU A 160 3.11 -3.88 -2.55
C LEU A 160 2.95 -2.36 -2.49
N CYS A 161 3.76 -1.65 -3.27
CA CYS A 161 3.78 -0.19 -3.28
C CYS A 161 3.42 0.37 -4.66
N LYS A 162 2.96 1.61 -4.66
CA LYS A 162 2.72 2.42 -5.85
C LYS A 162 3.50 3.72 -5.76
N SER A 163 3.74 4.29 -6.93
CA SER A 163 4.35 5.60 -7.05
C SER A 163 3.46 6.51 -7.87
N ILE A 164 3.36 7.76 -7.44
CA ILE A 164 2.63 8.83 -8.15
C ILE A 164 3.55 10.02 -8.35
N VAL A 165 3.35 10.75 -9.45
CA VAL A 165 4.05 12.01 -9.70
C VAL A 165 3.19 13.14 -9.19
N LEU A 166 3.76 13.97 -8.32
CA LEU A 166 3.14 15.16 -7.76
C LEU A 166 3.71 16.41 -8.41
N GLU A 167 2.88 17.43 -8.58
CA GLU A 167 3.26 18.77 -8.99
C GLU A 167 2.90 19.77 -7.89
N ASN A 168 3.88 20.57 -7.44
CA ASN A 168 3.63 21.81 -6.72
C ASN A 168 3.31 22.91 -7.73
N THR A 169 2.03 23.17 -7.98
CA THR A 169 1.60 24.13 -9.03
C THR A 169 1.95 25.58 -8.70
N HIS A 170 2.35 25.87 -7.46
CA HIS A 170 2.78 27.20 -7.02
C HIS A 170 4.30 27.32 -6.88
N CYS A 171 5.05 26.27 -7.22
CA CYS A 171 6.50 26.32 -7.26
C CYS A 171 6.97 27.26 -8.38
N THR A 172 7.95 28.11 -8.06
CA THR A 172 8.56 29.02 -9.03
C THR A 172 9.71 28.37 -9.80
N HIS A 173 10.24 27.25 -9.32
CA HIS A 173 11.25 26.49 -10.03
C HIS A 173 10.60 25.78 -11.23
N THR A 174 11.31 25.77 -12.36
CA THR A 174 10.84 25.16 -13.61
C THR A 174 11.40 23.76 -13.83
N ASP A 175 12.43 23.38 -13.06
CA ASP A 175 13.09 22.08 -13.09
C ASP A 175 12.99 21.36 -11.73
N CYS A 176 13.68 20.21 -11.64
CA CYS A 176 13.75 19.37 -10.44
C CYS A 176 15.06 19.51 -9.66
N SER A 177 15.88 20.53 -9.96
CA SER A 177 17.25 20.67 -9.43
C SER A 177 17.29 20.95 -7.92
N HIS A 178 16.30 21.68 -7.42
CA HIS A 178 16.17 22.02 -6.01
C HIS A 178 15.40 20.93 -5.27
N ARG A 179 16.09 19.90 -4.78
CA ARG A 179 15.45 18.70 -4.20
C ARG A 179 14.47 19.02 -3.08
N GLU A 180 14.79 19.97 -2.21
CA GLU A 180 13.96 20.38 -1.08
C GLU A 180 12.76 21.22 -1.51
N ASN A 181 12.81 21.90 -2.67
CA ASN A 181 11.75 22.76 -3.21
C ASN A 181 11.48 22.50 -4.70
N SER A 182 11.38 21.23 -5.08
CA SER A 182 11.18 20.88 -6.49
C SER A 182 9.74 21.19 -6.93
N ARG A 183 9.56 21.47 -8.22
CA ARG A 183 8.22 21.54 -8.80
C ARG A 183 7.55 20.17 -8.84
N TYR A 184 8.33 19.12 -9.08
CA TYR A 184 7.82 17.75 -9.17
C TYR A 184 8.47 16.84 -8.14
N TYR A 185 7.68 15.91 -7.60
CA TYR A 185 8.17 14.84 -6.73
C TYR A 185 7.56 13.51 -7.14
N ILE A 186 8.28 12.41 -6.92
CA ILE A 186 7.68 11.07 -6.96
C ILE A 186 7.40 10.63 -5.53
N ALA A 187 6.14 10.40 -5.20
CA ALA A 187 5.74 9.88 -3.89
C ALA A 187 5.52 8.37 -3.97
N VAL A 188 6.20 7.60 -3.10
CA VAL A 188 6.17 6.13 -3.07
C VAL A 188 5.59 5.63 -1.75
N PHE A 189 4.52 4.85 -1.80
CA PHE A 189 3.81 4.38 -0.61
C PHE A 189 3.05 3.06 -0.85
N PRO A 190 2.69 2.30 0.20
CA PRO A 190 1.98 1.02 0.07
C PRO A 190 0.59 1.17 -0.55
N TYR A 191 0.08 0.12 -1.22
CA TYR A 191 -1.30 0.08 -1.71
C TYR A 191 -2.33 0.09 -0.57
N THR A 192 -1.93 -0.35 0.62
CA THR A 192 -2.76 -0.39 1.84
C THR A 192 -2.94 0.98 2.49
N GLU A 193 -2.44 2.04 1.86
CA GLU A 193 -2.48 3.40 2.39
C GLU A 193 -3.03 4.42 1.40
N ARG A 194 -3.64 5.45 1.98
CA ARG A 194 -4.17 6.62 1.31
C ARG A 194 -3.17 7.76 1.38
N PHE A 195 -2.89 8.35 0.23
CA PHE A 195 -2.11 9.57 0.10
C PHE A 195 -2.78 10.76 0.81
N ASP A 196 -2.03 11.54 1.58
CA ASP A 196 -2.49 12.81 2.17
C ASP A 196 -1.61 13.98 1.68
N ASP A 197 -2.20 14.84 0.86
CA ASP A 197 -1.56 16.02 0.27
C ASP A 197 -1.11 17.05 1.32
N ARG A 198 -1.86 17.16 2.43
CA ARG A 198 -1.53 18.09 3.53
C ARG A 198 -0.28 17.63 4.27
N LEU A 199 -0.07 16.32 4.40
CA LEU A 199 1.13 15.78 5.03
C LEU A 199 2.38 15.98 4.15
N ILE A 200 2.28 15.73 2.84
CA ILE A 200 3.38 16.09 1.89
C ILE A 200 3.65 17.58 1.95
N MET A 201 2.61 18.42 1.87
CA MET A 201 2.75 19.87 1.91
C MET A 201 3.49 20.31 3.18
N ARG A 202 3.09 19.79 4.35
CA ARG A 202 3.75 20.06 5.63
C ARG A 202 5.21 19.60 5.63
N PHE A 203 5.49 18.41 5.10
CA PHE A 203 6.85 17.88 5.01
C PHE A 203 7.76 18.79 4.17
N VAL A 204 7.34 19.17 2.96
CA VAL A 204 8.11 20.04 2.07
C VAL A 204 8.23 21.45 2.66
N MET A 205 7.18 22.00 3.27
CA MET A 205 7.26 23.27 3.99
C MET A 205 8.30 23.26 5.11
N ASN A 206 8.41 22.17 5.86
CA ASN A 206 9.37 22.05 6.96
C ASN A 206 10.83 22.05 6.48
N MET A 207 11.08 21.57 5.26
CA MET A 207 12.40 21.67 4.61
C MET A 207 12.70 23.08 4.11
N ASN A 208 11.66 23.91 3.89
CA ASN A 208 11.76 25.27 3.33
C ASN A 208 11.29 26.35 4.32
N LYS A 209 11.92 26.37 5.50
CA LYS A 209 11.60 27.37 6.53
C LYS A 209 11.79 28.79 5.97
N GLY A 210 10.82 29.65 6.26
CA GLY A 210 10.79 31.03 5.76
C GLY A 210 9.95 31.24 4.50
N MET A 211 9.56 30.17 3.78
CA MET A 211 8.61 30.28 2.67
C MET A 211 7.17 30.32 3.17
N GLY A 212 6.36 31.20 2.56
CA GLY A 212 4.94 31.30 2.88
C GLY A 212 4.15 30.07 2.42
N LYS A 213 3.21 29.60 3.25
CA LYS A 213 2.32 28.44 2.99
C LYS A 213 1.71 28.41 1.58
N LYS A 214 1.35 29.58 1.03
CA LYS A 214 0.74 29.73 -0.30
C LYS A 214 1.63 29.26 -1.46
N LYS A 215 2.93 29.05 -1.23
CA LYS A 215 3.89 28.56 -2.24
C LYS A 215 3.86 27.03 -2.42
N PHE A 216 3.04 26.34 -1.64
CA PHE A 216 2.94 24.89 -1.68
C PHE A 216 1.50 24.49 -2.00
N ASN A 217 1.27 23.94 -3.18
CA ASN A 217 -0.02 23.41 -3.62
C ASN A 217 0.23 22.15 -4.44
N PHE A 218 0.24 21.00 -3.77
CA PHE A 218 0.54 19.71 -4.39
C PHE A 218 -0.70 19.10 -5.02
N ARG A 219 -0.58 18.66 -6.27
CA ARG A 219 -1.60 17.92 -7.02
C ARG A 219 -0.95 16.75 -7.73
N LEU A 220 -1.75 15.78 -8.20
CA LEU A 220 -1.25 14.81 -9.16
C LEU A 220 -0.83 15.56 -10.43
N ALA A 221 0.36 15.22 -10.94
CA ALA A 221 0.81 15.76 -12.22
C ALA A 221 -0.11 15.26 -13.35
N ASP A 222 -0.24 16.08 -14.39
CA ASP A 222 -0.89 15.67 -15.62
C ASP A 222 -0.25 14.38 -16.17
N PRO A 223 -1.02 13.39 -16.67
CA PRO A 223 -0.47 12.11 -17.14
C PRO A 223 0.56 12.24 -18.27
N GLN A 224 0.36 13.18 -19.21
CA GLN A 224 1.35 13.41 -20.28
C GLN A 224 2.61 14.04 -19.71
N LYS A 225 2.47 14.97 -18.76
CA LYS A 225 3.63 15.55 -18.07
C LYS A 225 4.38 14.50 -17.25
N ALA A 226 3.67 13.62 -16.53
CA ALA A 226 4.26 12.53 -15.78
C ALA A 226 5.03 11.54 -16.69
N LEU A 227 4.47 11.21 -17.86
CA LEU A 227 5.16 10.41 -18.87
C LEU A 227 6.40 11.11 -19.40
N GLN A 228 6.33 12.41 -19.71
CA GLN A 228 7.50 13.18 -20.17
C GLN A 228 8.63 13.17 -19.14
N LEU A 229 8.30 13.43 -17.87
CA LEU A 229 9.28 13.54 -16.79
C LEU A 229 9.87 12.17 -16.41
N THR A 230 9.06 11.12 -16.39
CA THR A 230 9.49 9.80 -15.88
C THR A 230 9.91 8.83 -16.98
N GLY A 231 9.42 8.99 -18.21
CA GLY A 231 9.55 7.99 -19.27
C GLY A 231 8.61 6.79 -19.10
N PHE A 232 7.76 6.78 -18.08
CA PHE A 232 6.89 5.64 -17.76
C PHE A 232 5.40 6.00 -17.84
N GLY A 233 4.62 5.10 -18.42
CA GLY A 233 3.17 5.24 -18.50
C GLY A 233 2.45 5.08 -17.15
N HIS A 234 1.14 5.32 -17.16
CA HIS A 234 0.29 5.09 -16.00
C HIS A 234 0.40 3.64 -15.50
N GLY A 235 0.51 3.45 -14.18
CA GLY A 235 0.67 2.12 -13.58
C GLY A 235 2.04 1.45 -13.84
N ALA A 236 2.99 2.16 -14.46
CA ALA A 236 4.32 1.67 -14.78
C ALA A 236 5.45 2.45 -14.09
N VAL A 237 5.14 3.61 -13.48
CA VAL A 237 6.11 4.53 -12.91
C VAL A 237 7.03 3.80 -11.94
N ALA A 238 8.34 3.86 -12.22
CA ALA A 238 9.39 3.57 -11.28
C ALA A 238 9.94 4.90 -10.73
N PRO A 239 10.27 5.02 -9.44
CA PRO A 239 10.82 6.23 -8.85
C PRO A 239 12.32 6.42 -9.16
N LEU A 240 12.84 5.77 -10.20
CA LEU A 240 14.25 5.76 -10.58
C LEU A 240 14.37 5.50 -12.08
N GLY A 241 15.53 5.82 -12.66
CA GLY A 241 15.74 5.68 -14.11
C GLY A 241 14.81 6.55 -14.95
N THR A 242 14.38 7.68 -14.39
CA THR A 242 13.49 8.64 -15.04
C THR A 242 14.23 9.53 -16.03
N THR A 243 13.50 10.15 -16.96
CA THR A 243 14.06 11.10 -17.95
C THR A 243 14.69 12.31 -17.26
N GLU A 244 14.03 12.83 -16.23
CA GLU A 244 14.51 13.92 -15.37
C GLU A 244 14.87 13.40 -13.98
N GLU A 245 15.82 14.03 -13.29
CA GLU A 245 16.15 13.69 -11.90
C GLU A 245 15.10 14.23 -10.93
N ILE A 246 13.97 13.53 -10.81
CA ILE A 246 12.86 13.94 -9.93
C ILE A 246 13.14 13.49 -8.49
N PRO A 247 13.11 14.38 -7.48
CA PRO A 247 13.24 13.99 -6.08
C PRO A 247 12.14 13.02 -5.65
N VAL A 248 12.56 11.99 -4.91
CA VAL A 248 11.67 10.94 -4.41
C VAL A 248 11.36 11.20 -2.94
N ILE A 249 10.09 11.07 -2.58
CA ILE A 249 9.62 11.00 -1.19
C ILE A 249 9.05 9.60 -0.97
N ILE A 250 9.64 8.84 -0.05
CA ILE A 250 9.22 7.47 0.29
C ILE A 250 8.54 7.46 1.66
N SER A 251 7.44 6.70 1.76
CA SER A 251 6.70 6.56 3.01
C SER A 251 7.59 5.92 4.08
N ASP A 252 7.55 6.47 5.29
CA ASP A 252 8.21 5.91 6.47
C ASP A 252 7.78 4.46 6.76
N ARG A 253 6.59 4.07 6.31
CA ARG A 253 6.06 2.70 6.39
C ARG A 253 6.86 1.72 5.56
N ILE A 254 7.36 2.13 4.41
CA ILE A 254 8.23 1.29 3.56
C ILE A 254 9.60 1.13 4.25
N ALA A 255 10.12 2.20 4.87
CA ALA A 255 11.37 2.17 5.60
C ALA A 255 11.34 1.24 6.85
N GLN A 256 10.15 0.87 7.32
CA GLN A 256 9.91 0.04 8.50
C GLN A 256 9.50 -1.41 8.14
N LEU A 257 9.50 -1.79 6.86
CA LEU A 257 9.08 -3.13 6.44
C LEU A 257 9.99 -4.23 7.01
N SER A 258 9.36 -5.37 7.31
CA SER A 258 10.03 -6.60 7.73
C SER A 258 9.40 -7.78 6.98
N PRO A 259 10.14 -8.46 6.09
CA PRO A 259 11.52 -8.18 5.68
C PRO A 259 11.66 -6.83 4.93
N PRO A 260 12.88 -6.22 4.90
CA PRO A 260 13.09 -4.86 4.39
C PRO A 260 13.20 -4.84 2.85
N LEU A 261 12.14 -5.23 2.16
CA LEU A 261 12.02 -5.16 0.70
C LEU A 261 10.67 -4.61 0.30
N PHE A 262 10.52 -4.11 -0.93
CA PHE A 262 9.20 -3.73 -1.44
C PHE A 262 9.12 -3.84 -2.96
N TRP A 263 7.90 -3.98 -3.46
CA TRP A 263 7.55 -4.06 -4.88
C TRP A 263 6.92 -2.76 -5.37
N MET A 264 7.28 -2.35 -6.58
CA MET A 264 6.76 -1.13 -7.24
C MET A 264 6.69 -1.32 -8.76
N GLY A 265 6.32 -0.27 -9.51
CA GLY A 265 6.36 -0.27 -10.96
C GLY A 265 7.76 -0.53 -11.50
N GLY A 266 7.87 -1.42 -12.49
CA GLY A 266 9.13 -1.82 -13.11
C GLY A 266 9.36 -1.21 -14.49
N GLY A 267 8.77 -0.04 -14.77
CA GLY A 267 8.91 0.65 -16.06
C GLY A 267 7.90 0.24 -17.14
N HIS A 268 7.09 -0.80 -16.88
CA HIS A 268 5.97 -1.19 -17.73
C HIS A 268 4.76 -1.65 -16.90
N VAL A 269 3.54 -1.50 -17.41
CA VAL A 269 2.31 -1.85 -16.67
C VAL A 269 2.29 -3.33 -16.25
N GLY A 270 2.85 -4.20 -17.09
CA GLY A 270 3.02 -5.64 -16.85
C GLY A 270 4.36 -6.05 -16.23
N CYS A 271 5.19 -5.11 -15.77
CA CYS A 271 6.48 -5.40 -15.13
C CYS A 271 6.54 -4.75 -13.74
N LYS A 272 6.97 -5.52 -12.74
CA LYS A 272 7.12 -5.07 -11.35
C LYS A 272 8.57 -5.21 -10.92
N MET A 273 9.04 -4.30 -10.09
CA MET A 273 10.40 -4.30 -9.56
C MET A 273 10.35 -4.41 -8.05
N CYS A 274 11.08 -5.39 -7.52
CA CYS A 274 11.38 -5.55 -6.09
C CYS A 274 12.75 -4.97 -5.81
N VAL A 275 12.96 -4.38 -4.64
CA VAL A 275 14.28 -3.91 -4.20
C VAL A 275 14.41 -4.01 -2.68
N ASP A 276 15.64 -4.17 -2.19
CA ASP A 276 15.97 -4.01 -0.79
C ASP A 276 15.82 -2.54 -0.36
N VAL A 277 15.20 -2.31 0.80
CA VAL A 277 14.93 -0.97 1.32
C VAL A 277 16.23 -0.22 1.61
N ALA A 278 17.22 -0.85 2.24
CA ALA A 278 18.46 -0.17 2.59
C ALA A 278 19.27 0.22 1.34
N GLU A 279 19.36 -0.67 0.35
CA GLU A 279 20.01 -0.37 -0.92
C GLU A 279 19.28 0.75 -1.68
N PHE A 280 17.94 0.72 -1.72
CA PHE A 280 17.15 1.80 -2.32
C PHE A 280 17.40 3.15 -1.65
N LEU A 281 17.41 3.20 -0.31
CA LEU A 281 17.69 4.42 0.45
C LEU A 281 19.12 4.94 0.16
N GLN A 282 20.08 4.05 0.02
CA GLN A 282 21.47 4.40 -0.28
C GLN A 282 21.65 4.96 -1.70
N VAL A 283 21.08 4.29 -2.70
CA VAL A 283 21.28 4.65 -4.12
C VAL A 283 20.41 5.85 -4.53
N ILE A 284 19.12 5.82 -4.17
CA ILE A 284 18.15 6.84 -4.58
C ILE A 284 18.18 8.07 -3.66
N ARG A 285 18.64 7.91 -2.42
CA ARG A 285 18.68 8.95 -1.39
C ARG A 285 17.33 9.69 -1.25
N PRO A 286 16.19 8.99 -1.19
CA PRO A 286 14.88 9.63 -1.11
C PRO A 286 14.71 10.37 0.22
N PHE A 287 13.77 11.30 0.27
CA PHE A 287 13.27 11.82 1.53
C PHE A 287 12.35 10.77 2.17
N VAL A 288 12.60 10.41 3.44
CA VAL A 288 11.70 9.53 4.20
C VAL A 288 10.72 10.39 4.99
N ALA A 289 9.42 10.18 4.79
CA ALA A 289 8.38 11.01 5.42
C ALA A 289 7.09 10.24 5.69
N SER A 290 6.38 10.67 6.73
CA SER A 290 5.00 10.24 6.99
C SER A 290 4.04 11.14 6.21
N PHE A 291 3.48 10.62 5.11
CA PHE A 291 2.58 11.37 4.23
C PHE A 291 1.32 10.63 3.79
N THR A 292 1.03 9.55 4.50
CA THR A 292 -0.08 8.66 4.21
C THR A 292 -0.86 8.35 5.47
N SER A 293 -2.07 7.84 5.28
CA SER A 293 -2.90 7.26 6.33
C SER A 293 -3.32 5.85 5.92
N PRO A 294 -3.47 4.91 6.86
CA PRO A 294 -4.02 3.59 6.54
C PRO A 294 -5.38 3.71 5.86
N LEU A 295 -5.66 2.83 4.89
CA LEU A 295 -7.02 2.73 4.35
C LEU A 295 -7.99 2.30 5.47
N PRO A 296 -9.25 2.79 5.46
CA PRO A 296 -10.31 2.22 6.28
C PRO A 296 -10.42 0.71 6.04
N VAL A 297 -10.84 -0.03 7.07
CA VAL A 297 -10.90 -1.50 7.02
C VAL A 297 -11.78 -1.97 5.87
N GLU A 298 -12.91 -1.31 5.65
CA GLU A 298 -13.89 -1.65 4.62
C GLU A 298 -13.31 -1.47 3.21
N GLU A 299 -12.53 -0.41 2.99
CA GLU A 299 -11.87 -0.16 1.70
C GLU A 299 -10.69 -1.11 1.49
N LEU A 300 -9.99 -1.48 2.57
CA LEU A 300 -8.92 -2.46 2.50
C LEU A 300 -9.46 -3.86 2.18
N GLU A 301 -10.56 -4.28 2.80
CA GLU A 301 -11.23 -5.56 2.53
C GLU A 301 -11.61 -5.69 1.04
N LEU A 302 -12.18 -4.63 0.44
CA LEU A 302 -12.53 -4.59 -0.99
C LEU A 302 -11.33 -4.73 -1.94
N LEU A 303 -10.13 -4.34 -1.50
CA LEU A 303 -8.90 -4.48 -2.30
C LEU A 303 -8.20 -5.81 -2.04
N VAL A 304 -8.49 -6.43 -0.92
CA VAL A 304 -7.81 -7.61 -0.42
C VAL A 304 -8.44 -8.86 -1.00
N ASP A 305 -9.77 -8.93 -1.06
CA ASP A 305 -10.54 -10.07 -1.59
C ASP A 305 -10.69 -10.09 -3.12
#